data_AF-A0A0H1QZS8-F1
#
_entry.id   AF-A0A0H1QZS8-F1
#
_cell.length_a   1.000
_cell.length_b   1.000
_cell.length_c   1.000
_cell.angle_alpha   90.00
_cell.angle_beta   90.00
_cell.angle_gamma   90.00
#
_symmetry.space_group_name_H-M   'P 1'
#
loop_
_entity.id
_entity.type
_entity.pdbx_description
1 polymer ?
#
loop_
_entity_poly.entity_id
_entity_poly.type
_entity_poly.pdbx_seq_one_letter_code
_entity_poly.pdbx_strand_id
1 'polypeptide(L)'
;MKRRYLVQIAAGAVLGAAGILLPFLVDGTEALSSLMVTIGLVILAVAVVRHWRFRDEPERDERTQKIGAYAISYSWLLTIVFLALLFWVDYLGVLALTVEAVLLSAILLMGLSARLFQWYLFRQGDVA
;
A
#
# COMPACT_ATOMS: atom_id res chain seq x y z
N MET A 1 5.47 -22.12 8.56
CA MET A 1 4.77 -21.05 7.80
C MET A 1 3.31 -21.44 7.58
N LYS A 2 2.35 -20.54 7.81
CA LYS A 2 0.94 -20.77 7.44
C LYS A 2 0.83 -20.97 5.91
N ARG A 3 -0.06 -21.87 5.44
CA ARG A 3 -0.25 -22.18 4.00
C ARG A 3 -0.42 -20.93 3.13
N ARG A 4 -1.12 -19.90 3.63
CA ARG A 4 -1.34 -18.63 2.92
C ARG A 4 -0.04 -17.92 2.53
N TYR A 5 0.95 -17.86 3.42
CA TYR A 5 2.23 -17.20 3.12
C TYR A 5 3.03 -17.99 2.10
N LEU A 6 2.94 -19.32 2.14
CA LEU A 6 3.59 -20.19 1.18
C LEU A 6 3.02 -20.00 -0.22
N VAL A 7 1.69 -19.86 -0.36
CA VAL A 7 1.03 -19.53 -1.63
C VAL A 7 1.47 -18.15 -2.14
N GLN A 8 1.58 -17.14 -1.27
CA GLN A 8 2.05 -15.81 -1.66
C GLN A 8 3.50 -15.83 -2.14
N ILE A 9 4.37 -16.56 -1.43
CA ILE A 9 5.77 -16.73 -1.83
C ILE A 9 5.87 -17.45 -3.17
N ALA A 10 5.11 -18.55 -3.35
CA ALA A 10 5.09 -19.28 -4.62
C ALA A 10 4.60 -18.40 -5.77
N ALA A 11 3.52 -17.64 -5.58
CA ALA A 11 2.99 -16.73 -6.59
C ALA A 11 4.00 -15.64 -6.96
N GLY A 12 4.65 -15.00 -5.96
CA GLY A 12 5.67 -13.99 -6.21
C GLY A 12 6.90 -14.55 -6.92
N ALA A 13 7.34 -15.76 -6.56
CA ALA A 13 8.46 -16.44 -7.21
C ALA A 13 8.15 -16.81 -8.66
N VAL A 14 6.97 -17.37 -8.93
CA VAL A 14 6.53 -17.73 -10.29
C VAL A 14 6.40 -16.48 -11.16
N LEU A 15 5.78 -15.41 -10.65
CA LEU A 15 5.61 -14.17 -11.39
C LEU A 15 6.95 -13.49 -11.68
N GLY A 16 7.85 -13.45 -10.70
CA GLY A 16 9.20 -12.90 -10.86
C GLY A 16 10.03 -13.71 -11.85
N ALA A 17 10.00 -15.04 -11.77
CA ALA A 17 10.69 -15.92 -12.71
C ALA A 17 10.13 -15.77 -14.13
N ALA A 18 8.81 -15.68 -14.29
CA ALA A 18 8.18 -15.41 -15.58
C ALA A 18 8.63 -14.07 -16.16
N GLY A 19 8.69 -13.02 -15.33
CA GLY A 19 9.23 -11.72 -15.74
C GLY A 19 10.68 -11.81 -16.20
N ILE A 20 11.56 -12.54 -15.50
CA ILE A 20 12.96 -12.74 -15.88
C ILE A 20 13.08 -13.48 -17.22
N LEU A 21 12.23 -14.49 -17.46
CA LEU A 21 12.31 -15.32 -18.66
C LEU A 21 11.72 -14.64 -19.90
N LEU A 22 10.70 -13.79 -19.74
CA LEU A 22 9.92 -13.21 -20.85
C LEU A 22 10.77 -12.55 -21.97
N PRO A 23 11.80 -11.73 -21.67
CA PRO A 23 12.62 -11.09 -22.71
C PRO A 23 13.41 -12.08 -23.59
N PHE A 24 13.65 -13.30 -23.09
CA PHE A 24 14.34 -14.34 -23.86
C PHE A 24 13.41 -15.12 -24.79
N LEU A 25 12.09 -14.97 -24.62
CA LEU A 25 11.08 -15.67 -25.42
C LEU A 25 10.46 -14.76 -26.47
N VAL A 26 10.26 -13.48 -26.16
CA VAL A 26 9.54 -12.53 -27.00
C VAL A 26 10.22 -11.16 -26.96
N ASP A 27 10.70 -10.70 -28.12
CA ASP A 27 11.30 -9.38 -28.28
C ASP A 27 10.27 -8.26 -28.02
N GLY A 28 10.74 -7.13 -27.48
CA GLY A 28 9.88 -5.97 -27.18
C GLY A 28 9.05 -6.07 -25.91
N THR A 29 9.31 -7.07 -25.05
CA THR A 29 8.58 -7.28 -23.78
C THR A 29 9.28 -6.70 -22.54
N GLU A 30 10.33 -5.90 -22.73
CA GLU A 30 11.20 -5.38 -21.66
C GLU A 30 10.43 -4.63 -20.56
N ALA A 31 9.49 -3.76 -20.94
CA ALA A 31 8.68 -3.00 -20.00
C ALA A 31 7.74 -3.90 -19.17
N LEU A 32 7.11 -4.88 -19.83
CA LEU A 32 6.23 -5.84 -19.17
C LEU A 32 7.03 -6.78 -18.24
N SER A 33 8.19 -7.24 -18.70
CA SER A 33 9.14 -8.05 -17.92
C SER A 33 9.57 -7.31 -16.65
N SER A 34 10.00 -6.05 -16.75
CA SER A 34 10.38 -5.22 -15.61
C SER A 34 9.24 -5.05 -14.60
N LEU A 35 8.01 -4.82 -15.07
CA LEU A 35 6.83 -4.74 -14.21
C LEU A 35 6.56 -6.06 -13.48
N MET A 36 6.62 -7.20 -14.19
CA MET A 36 6.39 -8.53 -13.61
C MET A 36 7.44 -8.87 -12.55
N VAL A 37 8.72 -8.59 -12.81
CA VAL A 37 9.79 -8.78 -11.83
C VAL A 37 9.55 -7.92 -10.59
N THR A 38 9.21 -6.65 -10.78
CA THR A 38 8.96 -5.70 -9.69
C THR A 38 7.79 -6.16 -8.82
N ILE A 39 6.66 -6.53 -9.43
CA ILE A 39 5.49 -7.03 -8.69
C ILE A 39 5.82 -8.33 -7.95
N GLY A 40 6.52 -9.26 -8.59
CA GLY A 40 6.92 -10.53 -7.99
C GLY A 40 7.79 -10.33 -6.75
N LEU A 41 8.76 -9.41 -6.84
CA LEU A 41 9.67 -9.06 -5.75
C LEU A 41 8.94 -8.36 -4.60
N VAL A 42 7.98 -7.48 -4.89
CA VAL A 42 7.12 -6.85 -3.87
C VAL A 42 6.29 -7.91 -3.14
N ILE A 43 5.68 -8.85 -3.86
CA ILE A 43 4.89 -9.94 -3.25
C ILE A 43 5.78 -10.78 -2.32
N LEU A 44 6.98 -11.14 -2.77
CA LEU A 44 7.95 -11.89 -1.96
C LEU A 44 8.34 -11.13 -0.68
N ALA A 45 8.73 -9.86 -0.83
CA ALA A 45 9.13 -9.01 0.30
C ALA A 45 7.99 -8.89 1.33
N VAL A 46 6.75 -8.62 0.87
CA VAL A 46 5.58 -8.51 1.74
C VAL A 46 5.27 -9.84 2.44
N ALA A 47 5.34 -10.96 1.74
CA ALA A 47 5.06 -12.28 2.32
C ALA A 47 6.09 -12.66 3.40
N VAL A 48 7.37 -12.38 3.16
CA VAL A 48 8.45 -12.61 4.14
C VAL A 48 8.28 -11.71 5.36
N VAL A 49 8.07 -10.41 5.17
CA VAL A 49 7.85 -9.46 6.27
C VAL A 49 6.62 -9.86 7.10
N ARG A 50 5.52 -10.26 6.45
CA ARG A 50 4.33 -10.74 7.17
C ARG A 50 4.61 -12.04 7.92
N HIS A 51 5.37 -12.97 7.35
CA HIS A 51 5.72 -14.19 8.05
C HIS A 51 6.54 -13.93 9.32
N TRP A 52 7.54 -13.04 9.23
CA TRP A 52 8.35 -12.67 10.40
C TRP A 52 7.54 -11.94 11.46
N ARG A 53 6.62 -11.05 11.07
CA ARG A 53 5.83 -10.25 12.00
C ARG A 53 4.73 -11.03 12.73
N PHE A 54 4.09 -12.00 12.07
CA PHE A 54 2.88 -12.67 12.60
C PHE A 54 3.11 -14.16 12.88
N ARG A 55 4.32 -14.51 13.36
CA ARG A 55 4.72 -15.91 13.58
C ARG A 55 3.83 -16.63 14.62
N ASP A 56 3.68 -16.03 15.80
CA ASP A 56 3.03 -16.67 16.96
C ASP A 56 1.87 -15.84 17.58
N GLU A 57 1.61 -14.62 17.08
CA GLU A 57 0.51 -13.77 17.56
C GLU A 57 -0.80 -13.96 16.73
N PRO A 58 -1.98 -13.82 17.36
CA PRO A 58 -3.25 -13.80 16.63
C PRO A 58 -3.26 -12.63 15.63
N GLU A 59 -3.46 -12.95 14.35
CA GLU A 59 -3.42 -11.98 13.24
C GLU A 59 -4.48 -10.87 13.32
N ARG A 60 -5.54 -11.08 14.09
CA ARG A 60 -6.66 -10.14 14.26
C ARG A 60 -7.08 -10.13 15.72
N ASP A 61 -6.39 -9.35 16.51
CA ASP A 61 -6.91 -8.88 17.80
C ASP A 61 -8.00 -7.82 17.53
N GLU A 62 -9.05 -7.80 18.35
CA GLU A 62 -10.09 -6.75 18.35
C GLU A 62 -9.46 -5.36 18.42
N ARG A 63 -8.40 -5.21 19.22
CA ARG A 63 -7.63 -3.95 19.33
C ARG A 63 -7.03 -3.53 17.99
N THR A 64 -6.43 -4.47 17.25
CA THR A 64 -5.83 -4.18 15.94
C THR A 64 -6.90 -3.77 14.92
N GLN A 65 -8.11 -4.36 15.01
CA GLN A 65 -9.23 -3.98 14.16
C GLN A 65 -9.75 -2.57 14.47
N LYS A 66 -9.92 -2.22 15.76
CA LYS A 66 -10.30 -0.87 16.19
C LYS A 66 -9.27 0.18 15.72
N ILE A 67 -7.99 -0.07 15.95
CA ILE A 67 -6.90 0.82 15.49
C ILE A 67 -6.96 1.01 13.97
N GLY A 68 -7.16 -0.09 13.22
CA GLY A 68 -7.29 -0.03 11.77
C GLY A 68 -8.46 0.84 11.32
N ALA A 69 -9.63 0.69 11.94
CA ALA A 69 -10.82 1.47 11.63
C ALA A 69 -10.60 2.97 11.92
N TYR A 70 -10.10 3.32 13.11
CA TYR A 70 -9.83 4.70 13.48
C TYR A 70 -8.76 5.34 12.59
N ALA A 71 -7.68 4.62 12.28
CA ALA A 71 -6.62 5.12 11.40
C ALA A 71 -7.14 5.44 9.99
N ILE A 72 -8.02 4.59 9.44
CA ILE A 72 -8.67 4.82 8.14
C ILE A 72 -9.62 6.02 8.23
N SER A 73 -10.41 6.13 9.30
CA SER A 73 -11.33 7.26 9.49
C SER A 73 -10.59 8.61 9.58
N TYR A 74 -9.49 8.68 10.32
CA TYR A 74 -8.67 9.90 10.39
C TYR A 74 -7.99 10.22 9.05
N SER A 75 -7.50 9.20 8.34
CA SER A 75 -6.94 9.36 7.00
C SER A 75 -7.98 9.91 6.00
N TRP A 76 -9.21 9.40 6.07
CA TRP A 76 -10.30 9.86 5.23
C TRP A 76 -10.67 11.33 5.52
N LEU A 77 -10.81 11.69 6.80
CA LEU A 77 -11.06 13.08 7.20
C LEU A 77 -9.95 14.02 6.73
N LEU A 78 -8.68 13.63 6.93
CA LEU A 78 -7.52 14.39 6.46
C LEU A 78 -7.56 14.58 4.94
N THR A 79 -7.93 13.53 4.20
CA THR A 79 -8.03 13.58 2.73
C THR A 79 -9.13 14.53 2.28
N ILE A 80 -10.28 14.57 2.97
CA ILE A 80 -11.34 15.55 2.68
C ILE A 80 -10.85 16.98 2.89
N VAL A 81 -10.20 17.25 4.04
CA VAL A 81 -9.66 18.58 4.33
C VAL A 81 -8.64 18.98 3.27
N PHE A 82 -7.76 18.05 2.89
CA PHE A 82 -6.78 18.27 1.83
C PHE A 82 -7.42 18.60 0.48
N LEU A 83 -8.43 17.83 0.05
CA LEU A 83 -9.14 18.08 -1.21
C LEU A 83 -9.88 19.42 -1.18
N ALA A 84 -10.47 19.81 -0.05
CA ALA A 84 -11.10 21.11 0.12
C ALA A 84 -10.08 22.26 -0.02
N LEU A 85 -8.87 22.09 0.52
CA LEU A 85 -7.78 23.06 0.34
C LEU A 85 -7.32 23.15 -1.12
N LEU A 86 -7.12 22.01 -1.79
CA LEU A 86 -6.74 22.00 -3.21
C LEU A 86 -7.81 22.67 -4.08
N PHE A 87 -9.08 22.43 -3.79
CA PHE A 87 -10.19 23.10 -4.47
C PHE A 87 -10.08 24.63 -4.37
N TRP A 88 -9.85 25.17 -3.17
CA TRP A 88 -9.70 26.62 -2.99
C TRP A 88 -8.45 27.17 -3.67
N VAL A 89 -7.34 26.45 -3.62
CA VAL A 89 -6.08 26.84 -4.28
C VAL A 89 -6.27 26.98 -5.79
N ASP A 90 -6.95 26.02 -6.42
CA ASP A 90 -7.24 26.03 -7.85
C ASP A 90 -8.29 27.11 -8.19
N TYR A 91 -9.38 27.18 -7.42
CA TYR A 91 -10.46 28.15 -7.61
C TYR A 91 -10.00 29.62 -7.52
N LEU A 92 -9.10 29.92 -6.58
CA LEU A 92 -8.52 31.27 -6.42
C LEU A 92 -7.43 31.58 -7.45
N GLY A 93 -7.09 30.62 -8.32
CA GLY A 93 -6.04 30.79 -9.33
C GLY A 93 -4.63 30.88 -8.77
N VAL A 94 -4.40 30.39 -7.54
CA VAL A 94 -3.06 30.41 -6.91
C VAL A 94 -2.12 29.44 -7.62
N LEU A 95 -2.63 28.25 -7.98
CA LEU A 95 -1.90 27.22 -8.69
C LEU A 95 -2.87 26.43 -9.57
N ALA A 96 -2.57 26.29 -10.86
CA ALA A 96 -3.35 25.45 -11.76
C ALA A 96 -3.04 23.97 -11.49
N LEU A 97 -4.05 23.20 -11.06
CA LEU A 97 -3.88 21.80 -10.71
C LEU A 97 -4.39 20.88 -11.83
N THR A 98 -3.56 19.93 -12.27
CA THR A 98 -4.02 18.88 -13.19
C THR A 98 -4.77 17.80 -12.42
N VAL A 99 -5.76 17.17 -13.08
CA VAL A 99 -6.52 16.05 -12.50
C VAL A 99 -5.59 14.93 -12.04
N GLU A 100 -4.56 14.61 -12.83
CA GLU A 100 -3.57 13.59 -12.50
C GLU A 100 -2.80 13.91 -11.21
N ALA A 101 -2.37 15.18 -11.04
CA ALA A 101 -1.66 15.61 -9.83
C ALA A 101 -2.54 15.54 -8.58
N VAL A 102 -3.82 15.93 -8.69
CA VAL A 102 -4.78 15.84 -7.58
C VAL A 102 -5.05 14.39 -7.20
N LEU A 103 -5.28 13.51 -8.19
CA LEU A 103 -5.52 12.09 -7.94
C LEU A 103 -4.31 11.42 -7.29
N LEU A 104 -3.11 11.62 -7.84
CA LEU A 104 -1.89 11.02 -7.32
C LEU A 104 -1.61 11.50 -5.89
N SER A 105 -1.68 12.81 -5.64
CA SER A 105 -1.43 13.37 -4.32
C SER A 105 -2.47 12.90 -3.29
N ALA A 106 -3.76 12.80 -3.65
CA ALA A 106 -4.80 12.30 -2.77
C ALA A 106 -4.61 10.81 -2.42
N ILE A 107 -4.30 9.96 -3.42
CA ILE A 107 -4.05 8.53 -3.21
C ILE A 107 -2.85 8.34 -2.27
N LEU A 108 -1.75 9.08 -2.51
CA LEU A 108 -0.55 9.01 -1.69
C LEU A 108 -0.83 9.52 -0.27
N LEU A 109 -1.48 10.68 -0.12
CA LEU A 109 -1.83 11.24 1.19
C LEU A 109 -2.68 10.26 1.98
N MET A 110 -3.74 9.69 1.38
CA MET A 110 -4.63 8.76 2.05
C MET A 110 -3.87 7.48 2.49
N GLY A 111 -3.12 6.86 1.57
CA GLY A 111 -2.35 5.65 1.90
C GLY A 111 -1.30 5.86 2.99
N LEU A 112 -0.52 6.94 2.89
CA LEU A 112 0.55 7.26 3.84
C LEU A 112 -0.01 7.68 5.20
N SER A 113 -1.03 8.55 5.22
CA SER A 113 -1.64 8.99 6.46
C SER A 113 -2.33 7.85 7.21
N ALA A 114 -3.00 6.93 6.53
CA ALA A 114 -3.58 5.75 7.16
C ALA A 114 -2.51 4.91 7.89
N ARG A 115 -1.34 4.74 7.27
CA ARG A 115 -0.21 4.03 7.91
C ARG A 115 0.38 4.82 9.07
N LEU A 116 0.49 6.14 8.93
CA LEU A 116 0.99 7.02 9.99
C LEU A 116 0.07 6.99 11.21
N PHE A 117 -1.25 7.12 11.01
CA PHE A 117 -2.24 7.03 12.07
C PHE A 117 -2.29 5.65 12.70
N GLN A 118 -2.20 4.58 11.90
CA GLN A 118 -2.15 3.21 12.42
C GLN A 118 -0.93 3.02 13.34
N TRP A 119 0.23 3.51 12.92
CA TRP A 119 1.45 3.45 13.73
C TRP A 119 1.37 4.33 15.00
N TYR A 120 0.80 5.52 14.90
CA TYR A 120 0.62 6.43 16.02
C TYR A 120 -0.34 5.86 17.08
N LEU A 121 -1.51 5.38 16.66
CA LEU A 121 -2.51 4.75 17.53
C LEU A 121 -2.02 3.43 18.11
N PHE A 122 -1.17 2.68 17.40
CA PHE A 122 -0.55 1.46 17.94
C PHE A 122 0.41 1.73 19.11
N ARG A 123 1.02 2.91 19.16
CA ARG A 123 1.85 3.36 20.29
C ARG A 123 1.02 3.83 21.48
N GLN A 124 -0.23 4.22 21.24
CA GLN A 124 -1.18 4.49 22.31
C GLN A 124 -1.70 3.16 22.86
N GLY A 125 -2.01 3.11 24.15
CA GLY A 125 -2.46 1.90 24.85
C GLY A 125 -3.82 1.40 24.33
N ASP A 126 -4.81 1.32 25.20
CA ASP A 126 -6.18 1.06 24.74
C ASP A 126 -6.71 2.30 24.04
N VAL A 127 -7.04 2.15 22.75
CA VAL A 127 -7.86 3.12 22.03
C VAL A 127 -9.30 2.90 22.46
N ALA A 128 -9.79 3.84 23.27
CA ALA A 128 -11.12 3.82 23.88
C ALA A 128 -12.26 3.68 22.86
#